data_AF-D8DXY1-F1
#
_entry.id   AF-D8DXY1-F1
#
_cell.length_a   1.000
_cell.length_b   1.000
_cell.length_c   1.000
_cell.angle_alpha   90.00
_cell.angle_beta   90.00
_cell.angle_gamma   90.00
#
_symmetry.space_group_name_H-M   'P 1'
#
loop_
_entity.id
_entity.type
_entity.pdbx_description
1 polymer ?
#
loop_
_entity_poly.entity_id
_entity_poly.type
_entity_poly.pdbx_seq_one_letter_code
_entity_poly.pdbx_strand_id
1 'polypeptide(L)'
;MKNILKSTILLLCGTFVMASCSDDRENNPVLLSPTTFTMNVPTYSTQTIDLATSSALDFTWSQPAYGYPAAAEYQVQFSPDNSWTVSTDEANADKSGTLKADYANVGLATSTCNASVEAVDIDKAIQQIKQYKEDEVPANLKVYARAYAVYAGDTIYSNAVSFNVAPYYVELQDAAPELWYLIGSCIGDGSWKADQVIPMYTIAGNEYDSKTGQGVISWTGYLTTDGFKLVKTPGAWNDQIGSSDGGVDLVKNNGGSSNICVPTNGIYTITIDTKALAGIAAEASCNNAIKIEAYTGTPKVFTSMAIPGSENKWNQVTGNVMSPLNSSVENHDWTTTVTYNADAASSDGCKFAANGTWDSSWGSSSFPYGTGTNGGSNIPFKAGTYKVYLNDITGQYMFIKQ
;
A
#
# COMPACT_ATOMS: atom_id res chain seq x y z
N MET A 1 58.09 -4.59 75.13
CA MET A 1 56.61 -4.47 75.04
C MET A 1 56.25 -4.41 73.55
N LYS A 2 56.02 -5.55 72.89
CA LYS A 2 54.69 -6.15 72.63
C LYS A 2 53.71 -5.24 71.85
N ASN A 3 53.85 -5.23 70.53
CA ASN A 3 52.82 -5.51 69.48
C ASN A 3 51.33 -5.17 69.72
N ILE A 4 50.96 -4.03 70.31
CA ILE A 4 49.53 -3.66 70.48
C ILE A 4 49.12 -2.37 69.74
N LEU A 5 50.05 -1.57 69.24
CA LEU A 5 49.73 -0.22 68.71
C LEU A 5 49.42 -0.12 67.20
N LYS A 6 49.47 -1.22 66.44
CA LYS A 6 49.26 -1.17 64.97
C LYS A 6 47.85 -1.55 64.50
N SER A 7 46.98 -2.08 65.35
CA SER A 7 45.60 -2.47 64.96
C SER A 7 44.52 -1.44 65.29
N THR A 8 44.78 -0.43 66.11
CA THR A 8 43.74 0.51 66.55
C THR A 8 43.52 1.68 65.58
N ILE A 9 44.52 2.03 64.76
CA ILE A 9 44.39 3.09 63.75
C ILE A 9 43.69 2.60 62.47
N LEU A 10 43.74 1.29 62.17
CA LEU A 10 43.03 0.74 61.00
C LEU A 10 41.53 0.51 61.27
N LEU A 11 41.13 0.36 62.53
CA LEU A 11 39.72 0.17 62.91
C LEU A 11 38.95 1.51 63.03
N LEU A 12 39.65 2.64 63.26
CA LEU A 12 39.02 3.95 63.40
C LEU A 12 38.89 4.71 62.06
N CYS A 13 39.58 4.28 61.01
CA CYS A 13 39.41 4.79 59.64
C CYS A 13 38.39 3.99 58.80
N GLY A 14 37.86 2.88 59.34
CA GLY A 14 36.89 2.02 58.65
C GLY A 14 35.42 2.41 58.82
N THR A 15 35.11 3.34 59.74
CA THR A 15 33.71 3.72 60.06
C THR A 15 33.22 4.99 59.36
N PHE A 16 34.05 5.63 58.52
CA PHE A 16 33.67 6.84 57.78
C PHE A 16 33.40 6.61 56.28
N VAL A 17 33.26 5.37 55.81
CA VAL A 17 33.02 5.06 54.37
C VAL A 17 31.59 4.56 54.09
N MET A 18 30.63 4.80 55.00
CA MET A 18 29.22 4.45 54.79
C MET A 18 28.27 5.65 54.92
N ALA A 19 28.77 6.86 54.65
CA ALA A 19 27.94 8.04 54.41
C ALA A 19 28.16 8.50 52.96
N SER A 20 27.74 7.65 52.03
CA SER A 20 27.70 7.95 50.61
C SER A 20 26.33 7.50 50.11
N CYS A 21 25.58 8.46 49.57
CA CYS A 21 24.30 8.33 48.87
C CYS A 21 23.03 8.20 49.74
N SER A 22 22.80 9.11 50.70
CA SER A 22 21.42 9.44 51.11
C SER A 22 20.83 10.63 50.36
N ASP A 23 21.69 11.51 49.83
CA ASP A 23 21.30 12.84 49.34
C ASP A 23 21.14 12.93 47.81
N ASP A 24 21.49 11.87 47.06
CA ASP A 24 21.36 11.82 45.60
C ASP A 24 20.00 11.25 45.15
N ARG A 25 18.93 11.74 45.77
CA ARG A 25 17.54 11.46 45.37
C ARG A 25 16.75 12.72 45.01
N GLU A 26 17.26 13.90 45.37
CA GLU A 26 16.55 15.16 45.13
C GLU A 26 16.65 15.66 43.68
N ASN A 27 17.56 15.11 42.88
CA ASN A 27 17.70 15.40 41.45
C ASN A 27 17.23 14.26 40.52
N ASN A 28 16.57 13.24 41.06
CA ASN A 28 16.01 12.19 40.20
C ASN A 28 14.83 12.76 39.41
N PRO A 29 14.78 12.55 38.08
CA PRO A 29 13.62 12.92 37.30
C PRO A 29 12.40 12.21 37.88
N VAL A 30 11.41 13.00 38.31
CA VAL A 30 10.13 12.48 38.76
C VAL A 30 9.38 12.05 37.51
N LEU A 31 9.13 10.75 37.37
CA LEU A 31 8.29 10.24 36.30
C LEU A 31 6.88 10.82 36.48
N LEU A 32 6.43 11.56 35.47
CA LEU A 32 5.10 12.12 35.40
C LEU A 32 4.29 11.38 34.33
N SER A 33 2.99 11.26 34.55
CA SER A 33 2.03 10.64 33.63
C SER A 33 1.09 11.72 33.09
N PRO A 34 1.53 12.55 32.12
CA PRO A 34 0.69 13.59 31.56
C PRO A 34 -0.50 12.98 30.83
N THR A 35 -1.66 13.60 30.95
CA THR A 35 -2.89 13.20 30.21
C THR A 35 -3.12 14.03 28.95
N THR A 36 -2.35 15.11 28.77
CA THR A 36 -2.45 16.03 27.63
C THR A 36 -1.16 16.83 27.47
N PHE A 37 -1.08 17.61 26.39
CA PHE A 37 0.01 18.55 26.10
C PHE A 37 -0.52 19.72 25.25
N THR A 38 0.35 20.68 24.93
CA THR A 38 -0.06 21.93 24.27
C THR A 38 0.39 21.99 22.82
N MET A 39 -0.57 22.04 21.90
CA MET A 39 -0.35 22.49 20.52
C MET A 39 -0.43 24.01 20.48
N ASN A 40 0.61 24.62 19.92
CA ASN A 40 0.71 26.06 19.79
C ASN A 40 -0.22 26.57 18.69
N VAL A 41 -0.83 27.72 18.90
CA VAL A 41 -1.67 28.37 17.88
C VAL A 41 -0.77 28.86 16.75
N PRO A 42 -0.97 28.39 15.49
CA PRO A 42 -0.16 28.85 14.37
C PRO A 42 -0.34 30.34 14.09
N THR A 43 0.72 31.00 13.63
CA THR A 43 0.71 32.45 13.33
C THR A 43 -0.28 32.83 12.24
N TYR A 44 -0.58 31.89 11.32
CA TYR A 44 -1.53 32.07 10.23
C TYR A 44 -3.00 31.83 10.63
N SER A 45 -3.28 31.44 11.88
CA SER A 45 -4.64 31.04 12.34
C SER A 45 -5.72 32.11 12.20
N THR A 46 -5.35 33.38 12.07
CA THR A 46 -6.25 34.52 11.88
C THR A 46 -6.60 34.79 10.41
N GLN A 47 -5.91 34.14 9.47
CA GLN A 47 -6.13 34.27 8.04
C GLN A 47 -6.95 33.10 7.50
N THR A 48 -7.54 33.28 6.32
CA THR A 48 -8.09 32.14 5.56
C THR A 48 -6.99 31.63 4.65
N ILE A 49 -6.62 30.37 4.79
CA ILE A 49 -5.53 29.75 4.03
C ILE A 49 -6.12 29.09 2.80
N ASP A 50 -5.70 29.52 1.61
CA ASP A 50 -6.07 28.88 0.37
C ASP A 50 -5.26 27.58 0.19
N LEU A 51 -5.93 26.43 0.28
CA LEU A 51 -5.28 25.12 0.19
C LEU A 51 -4.83 24.80 -1.23
N ALA A 52 -5.43 25.41 -2.25
CA ALA A 52 -5.05 25.20 -3.65
C ALA A 52 -3.71 25.86 -4.00
N THR A 53 -3.32 26.92 -3.29
CA THR A 53 -2.10 27.69 -3.56
C THR A 53 -1.02 27.57 -2.50
N SER A 54 -1.34 26.97 -1.35
CA SER A 54 -0.39 26.71 -0.26
C SER A 54 0.39 25.41 -0.50
N SER A 55 1.65 25.36 -0.09
CA SER A 55 2.44 24.12 -0.13
C SER A 55 2.20 23.25 1.11
N ALA A 56 2.34 23.83 2.30
CA ALA A 56 2.21 23.14 3.57
C ALA A 56 1.85 24.11 4.69
N LEU A 57 1.32 23.56 5.79
CA LEU A 57 1.00 24.27 7.02
C LEU A 57 1.86 23.72 8.17
N ASP A 58 2.56 24.62 8.85
CA ASP A 58 3.46 24.25 9.96
C ASP A 58 2.75 24.26 11.30
N PHE A 59 2.95 23.20 12.08
CA PHE A 59 2.41 23.02 13.42
C PHE A 59 3.55 22.77 14.41
N THR A 60 3.40 23.28 15.64
CA THR A 60 4.36 23.06 16.73
C THR A 60 3.62 22.77 18.03
N TRP A 61 4.26 22.03 18.93
CA TRP A 61 3.72 21.71 20.24
C TRP A 61 4.83 21.61 21.29
N SER A 62 4.44 21.54 22.55
CA SER A 62 5.34 21.18 23.64
C SER A 62 5.28 19.68 23.89
N GLN A 63 6.42 19.03 24.14
CA GLN A 63 6.44 17.62 24.55
C GLN A 63 5.56 17.43 25.80
N PRO A 64 4.76 16.35 25.89
CA PRO A 64 4.05 16.01 27.11
C PRO A 64 5.00 15.95 28.31
N ALA A 65 4.60 16.51 29.44
CA ALA A 65 5.47 16.65 30.60
C ALA A 65 5.69 15.31 31.32
N TYR A 66 6.48 14.40 30.74
CA TYR A 66 6.85 13.11 31.33
C TYR A 66 7.85 13.22 32.50
N GLY A 67 8.38 14.43 32.73
CA GLY A 67 9.43 14.68 33.72
C GLY A 67 10.85 14.45 33.20
N TYR A 68 11.00 14.06 31.93
CA TYR A 68 12.26 13.88 31.20
C TYR A 68 12.02 13.95 29.69
N PRO A 69 13.07 14.13 28.86
CA PRO A 69 12.98 14.04 27.41
C PRO A 69 12.60 12.63 26.94
N ALA A 70 11.32 12.41 26.64
CA ALA A 70 10.83 11.11 26.16
C ALA A 70 11.00 10.96 24.64
N ALA A 71 11.38 9.77 24.18
CA ALA A 71 11.38 9.41 22.75
C ALA A 71 9.96 9.02 22.32
N ALA A 72 9.05 10.00 22.31
CA ALA A 72 7.68 9.84 21.86
C ALA A 72 7.56 10.08 20.34
N GLU A 73 6.62 9.40 19.72
CA GLU A 73 6.21 9.62 18.33
C GLU A 73 4.94 10.48 18.29
N TYR A 74 4.84 11.39 17.32
CA TYR A 74 3.73 12.31 17.17
C TYR A 74 3.16 12.30 15.76
N GLN A 75 1.88 12.62 15.62
CA GLN A 75 1.25 12.92 14.33
C GLN A 75 0.09 13.91 14.52
N VAL A 76 -0.23 14.67 13.47
CA VAL A 76 -1.29 15.68 13.47
C VAL A 76 -2.61 15.06 12.97
N GLN A 77 -3.70 15.44 13.62
CA GLN A 77 -5.06 15.09 13.27
C GLN A 77 -5.86 16.33 12.91
N PHE A 78 -6.73 16.23 11.91
CA PHE A 78 -7.59 17.32 11.44
C PHE A 78 -9.05 16.93 11.52
N SER A 79 -9.91 17.85 11.97
CA SER A 79 -11.35 17.68 12.06
C SER A 79 -12.07 18.97 11.69
N PRO A 80 -13.02 18.98 10.74
CA PRO A 80 -13.87 20.13 10.46
C PRO A 80 -14.84 20.45 11.61
N ASP A 81 -15.26 19.44 12.37
CA ASP A 81 -16.36 19.54 13.34
C ASP A 81 -15.88 19.40 14.81
N ASN A 82 -14.57 19.19 15.03
CA ASN A 82 -13.91 19.08 16.35
C ASN A 82 -14.46 17.97 17.27
N SER A 83 -14.97 16.88 16.70
CA SER A 83 -15.63 15.80 17.45
C SER A 83 -14.74 14.60 17.75
N TRP A 84 -13.81 14.26 16.85
CA TRP A 84 -12.74 13.28 17.07
C TRP A 84 -13.22 11.86 17.46
N THR A 85 -14.30 11.39 16.86
CA THR A 85 -14.93 10.11 17.24
C THR A 85 -14.65 8.97 16.28
N VAL A 86 -14.53 9.25 14.98
CA VAL A 86 -14.33 8.25 13.93
C VAL A 86 -13.31 8.78 12.93
N SER A 87 -12.18 8.10 12.82
CA SER A 87 -11.18 8.43 11.81
C SER A 87 -11.64 8.07 10.40
N THR A 88 -11.04 8.70 9.40
CA THR A 88 -11.16 8.26 8.00
C THR A 88 -10.74 6.81 7.81
N ASP A 89 -9.76 6.32 8.56
CA ASP A 89 -9.33 4.91 8.52
C ASP A 89 -10.40 3.95 9.03
N GLU A 90 -11.05 4.29 10.15
CA GLU A 90 -12.14 3.50 10.72
C GLU A 90 -13.38 3.50 9.81
N ALA A 91 -13.74 4.65 9.26
CA ALA A 91 -14.86 4.76 8.32
C ALA A 91 -14.59 3.96 7.03
N ASN A 92 -13.36 4.00 6.50
CA ASN A 92 -12.97 3.23 5.32
C ASN A 92 -12.93 1.72 5.59
N ALA A 93 -12.63 1.30 6.82
CA ALA A 93 -12.67 -0.11 7.21
C ALA A 93 -14.09 -0.64 7.43
N ASP A 94 -15.10 0.24 7.58
CA ASP A 94 -16.50 -0.15 7.76
C ASP A 94 -17.18 -0.49 6.43
N LYS A 95 -17.19 -1.79 6.11
CA LYS A 95 -17.86 -2.35 4.93
C LYS A 95 -19.38 -2.13 4.90
N SER A 96 -20.00 -1.77 6.03
CA SER A 96 -21.42 -1.46 6.07
C SER A 96 -21.73 -0.03 5.61
N GLY A 97 -20.73 0.86 5.58
CA GLY A 97 -20.88 2.27 5.24
C GLY A 97 -21.66 3.07 6.29
N THR A 98 -21.76 2.58 7.52
CA THR A 98 -22.52 3.22 8.61
C THR A 98 -21.68 4.28 9.32
N LEU A 99 -20.38 4.02 9.51
CA LEU A 99 -19.45 4.94 10.14
C LEU A 99 -19.18 6.13 9.22
N LYS A 100 -19.24 7.33 9.81
CA LYS A 100 -18.91 8.58 9.14
C LYS A 100 -17.69 9.17 9.79
N ALA A 101 -16.64 9.34 9.02
CA ALA A 101 -15.42 9.98 9.49
C ALA A 101 -15.72 11.41 9.95
N ASP A 102 -15.11 11.82 11.05
CA ASP A 102 -15.15 13.18 11.56
C ASP A 102 -13.74 13.75 11.85
N TYR A 103 -12.69 12.93 11.71
CA TYR A 103 -11.31 13.37 11.68
C TYR A 103 -10.42 12.48 10.80
N ALA A 104 -9.22 12.96 10.50
CA ALA A 104 -8.19 12.19 9.80
C ALA A 104 -6.82 12.38 10.47
N ASN A 105 -5.99 11.35 10.45
CA ASN A 105 -4.53 11.47 10.68
C ASN A 105 -3.90 11.97 9.37
N VAL A 106 -3.10 13.04 9.42
CA VAL A 106 -2.56 13.68 8.21
C VAL A 106 -1.07 13.99 8.39
N GLY A 107 -0.29 13.84 7.32
CA GLY A 107 1.16 13.96 7.34
C GLY A 107 1.86 12.72 7.93
N LEU A 108 3.18 12.77 7.99
CA LEU A 108 3.99 11.66 8.52
C LEU A 108 4.13 11.73 10.04
N ALA A 109 4.31 10.57 10.66
CA ALA A 109 4.73 10.50 12.05
C ALA A 109 6.13 11.12 12.23
N THR A 110 6.35 11.80 13.35
CA THR A 110 7.58 12.54 13.66
C THR A 110 8.01 12.29 15.11
N SER A 111 9.31 12.28 15.37
CA SER A 111 9.87 12.23 16.73
C SER A 111 10.20 13.62 17.29
N THR A 112 9.88 14.68 16.54
CA THR A 112 10.11 16.07 16.92
C THR A 112 8.79 16.78 17.22
N CYS A 113 8.84 17.84 18.03
CA CYS A 113 7.63 18.58 18.45
C CYS A 113 7.15 19.60 17.41
N ASN A 114 7.28 19.27 16.12
CA ASN A 114 6.80 20.05 14.99
C ASN A 114 6.49 19.13 13.81
N ALA A 115 5.61 19.58 12.93
CA ALA A 115 5.32 18.95 11.65
C ALA A 115 4.96 20.02 10.61
N SER A 116 5.41 19.80 9.37
CA SER A 116 4.92 20.51 8.19
C SER A 116 3.98 19.56 7.45
N VAL A 117 2.71 19.92 7.34
CA VAL A 117 1.67 19.07 6.74
C VAL A 117 1.29 19.65 5.39
N GLU A 118 1.37 18.85 4.32
CA GLU A 118 1.08 19.33 2.97
C GLU A 118 -0.37 19.81 2.85
N ALA A 119 -0.58 20.96 2.20
CA ALA A 119 -1.91 21.55 2.07
C ALA A 119 -2.86 20.65 1.27
N VAL A 120 -2.33 19.94 0.27
CA VAL A 120 -3.07 18.94 -0.51
C VAL A 120 -3.57 17.77 0.34
N ASP A 121 -2.81 17.34 1.34
CA ASP A 121 -3.21 16.23 2.22
C ASP A 121 -4.27 16.68 3.23
N ILE A 122 -4.20 17.94 3.67
CA ILE A 122 -5.26 18.56 4.49
C ILE A 122 -6.56 18.67 3.68
N ASP A 123 -6.47 19.12 2.43
CA ASP A 123 -7.63 19.26 1.54
C ASP A 123 -8.29 17.90 1.24
N LYS A 124 -7.48 16.88 0.92
CA LYS A 124 -7.96 15.50 0.77
C LYS A 124 -8.64 14.97 2.03
N ALA A 125 -8.08 15.23 3.21
CA ALA A 125 -8.71 14.83 4.47
C ALA A 125 -10.08 15.51 4.67
N ILE A 126 -10.19 16.81 4.35
CA ILE A 126 -11.46 17.53 4.38
C ILE A 126 -12.45 16.91 3.39
N GLN A 127 -12.01 16.62 2.17
CA GLN A 127 -12.85 16.01 1.14
C GLN A 127 -13.30 14.60 1.52
N GLN A 128 -12.46 13.80 2.18
CA GLN A 128 -12.82 12.48 2.71
C GLN A 128 -13.89 12.57 3.81
N ILE A 129 -13.79 13.58 4.68
CA ILE A 129 -14.72 13.77 5.81
C ILE A 129 -16.05 14.38 5.35
N LYS A 130 -16.01 15.41 4.49
CA LYS A 130 -17.19 16.20 4.10
C LYS A 130 -17.87 15.72 2.83
N GLN A 131 -17.14 15.03 1.94
CA GLN A 131 -17.67 14.48 0.68
C GLN A 131 -18.41 15.51 -0.17
N TYR A 132 -17.85 16.72 -0.30
CA TYR A 132 -18.47 17.79 -1.08
C TYR A 132 -18.59 17.40 -2.56
N LYS A 133 -19.67 17.82 -3.22
CA LYS A 133 -19.70 17.89 -4.68
C LYS A 133 -18.83 19.05 -5.17
N GLU A 134 -18.40 18.99 -6.43
CA GLU A 134 -17.53 20.00 -7.04
C GLU A 134 -18.07 21.43 -6.90
N ASP A 135 -19.38 21.62 -7.02
CA ASP A 135 -20.08 22.91 -6.91
C ASP A 135 -20.53 23.26 -5.47
N GLU A 136 -20.23 22.40 -4.49
CA GLU A 136 -20.64 22.53 -3.08
C GLU A 136 -19.46 22.79 -2.12
N VAL A 137 -18.23 22.92 -2.63
CA VAL A 137 -17.05 23.19 -1.80
C VAL A 137 -17.13 24.62 -1.21
N PRO A 138 -17.08 24.79 0.13
CA PRO A 138 -17.23 26.10 0.75
C PRO A 138 -15.99 26.97 0.51
N ALA A 139 -16.19 28.26 0.23
CA ALA A 139 -15.08 29.22 0.10
C ALA A 139 -14.34 29.51 1.43
N ASN A 140 -14.94 29.15 2.56
CA ASN A 140 -14.34 29.28 3.88
C ASN A 140 -14.86 28.16 4.79
N LEU A 141 -13.95 27.37 5.32
CA LEU A 141 -14.22 26.29 6.26
C LEU A 141 -13.33 26.46 7.49
N LYS A 142 -13.96 26.46 8.67
CA LYS A 142 -13.21 26.33 9.93
C LYS A 142 -12.78 24.88 10.09
N VAL A 143 -11.50 24.68 10.41
CA VAL A 143 -10.90 23.37 10.67
C VAL A 143 -10.16 23.41 12.00
N TYR A 144 -10.09 22.27 12.66
CA TYR A 144 -9.40 22.06 13.92
C TYR A 144 -8.25 21.09 13.70
N ALA A 145 -7.09 21.39 14.28
CA ALA A 145 -5.95 20.48 14.35
C ALA A 145 -5.63 20.13 15.81
N ARG A 146 -5.23 18.90 16.06
CA ARG A 146 -4.59 18.47 17.32
C ARG A 146 -3.42 17.54 16.98
N ALA A 147 -2.47 17.36 17.89
CA ALA A 147 -1.48 16.30 17.80
C ALA A 147 -1.82 15.19 18.80
N TYR A 148 -1.46 13.96 18.47
CA TYR A 148 -1.36 12.88 19.46
C TYR A 148 0.09 12.49 19.64
N ALA A 149 0.40 11.95 20.82
CA ALA A 149 1.70 11.42 21.17
C ALA A 149 1.56 9.95 21.57
N VAL A 150 2.37 9.08 20.98
CA VAL A 150 2.49 7.67 21.34
C VAL A 150 3.79 7.49 22.12
N TYR A 151 3.67 7.00 23.35
CA TYR A 151 4.82 6.72 24.20
C TYR A 151 4.53 5.55 25.13
N ALA A 152 5.46 4.59 25.19
CA ALA A 152 5.38 3.42 26.07
C ALA A 152 4.05 2.63 26.00
N GLY A 153 3.38 2.63 24.84
CA GLY A 153 2.09 1.95 24.62
C GLY A 153 0.86 2.81 24.91
N ASP A 154 1.03 4.01 25.48
CA ASP A 154 -0.05 4.97 25.72
C ASP A 154 -0.15 5.99 24.59
N THR A 155 -1.38 6.48 24.37
CA THR A 155 -1.67 7.58 23.44
C THR A 155 -2.37 8.72 24.19
N ILE A 156 -1.82 9.93 24.10
CA ILE A 156 -2.41 11.14 24.67
C ILE A 156 -2.51 12.24 23.62
N TYR A 157 -3.40 13.20 23.83
CA TYR A 157 -3.77 14.21 22.84
C TYR A 157 -3.50 15.62 23.34
N SER A 158 -3.14 16.51 22.43
CA SER A 158 -3.04 17.94 22.72
C SER A 158 -4.42 18.59 22.82
N ASN A 159 -4.46 19.85 23.24
CA ASN A 159 -5.57 20.73 22.88
C ASN A 159 -5.74 20.82 21.36
N ALA A 160 -6.96 21.13 20.92
CA ALA A 160 -7.21 21.50 19.53
C ALA A 160 -6.93 23.00 19.30
N VAL A 161 -6.44 23.34 18.12
CA VAL A 161 -6.32 24.72 17.61
C VAL A 161 -7.17 24.86 16.35
N SER A 162 -7.88 25.98 16.20
CA SER A 162 -8.73 26.23 15.03
C SER A 162 -8.14 27.27 14.09
N PHE A 163 -8.37 27.12 12.80
CA PHE A 163 -8.01 28.07 11.74
C PHE A 163 -9.01 27.94 10.58
N ASN A 164 -8.99 28.90 9.64
CA ASN A 164 -9.88 28.88 8.48
C ASN A 164 -9.10 28.52 7.22
N VAL A 165 -9.71 27.69 6.37
CA VAL A 165 -9.17 27.30 5.07
C VAL A 165 -10.18 27.57 3.95
N ALA A 166 -9.69 27.79 2.74
CA ALA A 166 -10.48 27.68 1.52
C ALA A 166 -10.10 26.34 0.85
N PRO A 167 -10.90 25.27 1.06
CA PRO A 167 -10.67 24.00 0.39
C PRO A 167 -11.04 24.08 -1.10
N TYR A 168 -10.62 23.08 -1.86
CA TYR A 168 -11.00 22.90 -3.25
C TYR A 168 -11.53 21.48 -3.47
N TYR A 169 -12.17 21.25 -4.62
CA TYR A 169 -12.69 19.92 -4.93
C TYR A 169 -11.54 19.00 -5.37
N VAL A 170 -11.48 17.82 -4.75
CA VAL A 170 -10.63 16.72 -5.20
C VAL A 170 -11.53 15.51 -5.45
N GLU A 171 -11.48 14.96 -6.67
CA GLU A 171 -12.11 13.69 -6.95
C GLU A 171 -11.36 12.59 -6.19
N LEU A 172 -12.03 11.95 -5.22
CA LEU A 172 -11.45 10.84 -4.47
C LEU A 172 -11.54 9.58 -5.33
N GLN A 173 -10.38 9.01 -5.65
CA GLN A 173 -10.27 7.74 -6.34
C GLN A 173 -9.45 6.79 -5.50
N ASP A 174 -9.90 5.54 -5.37
CA ASP A 174 -9.08 4.47 -4.80
C ASP A 174 -7.80 4.30 -5.61
N ALA A 175 -6.71 4.04 -4.91
CA ALA A 175 -5.46 3.64 -5.53
C ALA A 175 -5.69 2.40 -6.40
N ALA A 176 -5.13 2.41 -7.61
CA ALA A 176 -5.10 1.21 -8.42
C ALA A 176 -4.36 0.10 -7.67
N PRO A 177 -4.78 -1.18 -7.80
CA PRO A 177 -4.09 -2.28 -7.16
C PRO A 177 -2.59 -2.28 -7.43
N GLU A 178 -1.77 -2.48 -6.39
CA GLU A 178 -0.32 -2.62 -6.51
C GLU A 178 -0.02 -3.91 -7.27
N LEU A 179 0.65 -3.78 -8.41
CA LEU A 179 1.06 -4.92 -9.23
C LEU A 179 2.56 -5.18 -9.08
N TRP A 180 2.91 -6.44 -9.24
CA TRP A 180 4.27 -6.92 -9.45
C TRP A 180 4.35 -7.67 -10.76
N TYR A 181 5.54 -7.73 -11.35
CA TYR A 181 5.77 -8.27 -12.67
C TYR A 181 6.83 -9.35 -12.62
N LEU A 182 6.58 -10.45 -13.33
CA LEU A 182 7.58 -11.47 -13.61
C LEU A 182 8.49 -10.98 -14.74
N ILE A 183 9.78 -11.25 -14.61
CA ILE A 183 10.80 -11.01 -15.64
C ILE A 183 11.85 -12.12 -15.56
N GLY A 184 12.26 -12.71 -16.68
CA GLY A 184 13.12 -13.89 -16.59
C GLY A 184 13.35 -14.62 -17.90
N SER A 185 14.16 -15.68 -17.83
CA SER A 185 14.50 -16.51 -19.00
C SER A 185 13.30 -17.29 -19.56
N CYS A 186 12.31 -17.59 -18.69
CA CYS A 186 11.05 -18.25 -19.04
C CYS A 186 9.86 -17.28 -19.11
N ILE A 187 10.11 -15.97 -19.11
CA ILE A 187 9.09 -14.93 -19.10
C ILE A 187 9.27 -14.05 -20.34
N GLY A 188 8.17 -13.66 -20.98
CA GLY A 188 8.26 -12.85 -22.20
C GLY A 188 8.94 -13.63 -23.34
N ASP A 189 9.92 -12.99 -23.96
CA ASP A 189 10.84 -13.59 -24.92
C ASP A 189 12.13 -14.15 -24.27
N GLY A 190 12.24 -14.10 -22.94
CA GLY A 190 13.44 -14.52 -22.20
C GLY A 190 14.55 -13.48 -22.14
N SER A 191 14.36 -12.27 -22.69
CA SER A 191 15.44 -11.28 -22.89
C SER A 191 15.68 -10.31 -21.73
N TRP A 192 14.92 -10.43 -20.62
CA TRP A 192 15.08 -9.60 -19.43
C TRP A 192 14.93 -8.08 -19.68
N LYS A 193 14.13 -7.69 -20.68
CA LYS A 193 13.85 -6.27 -20.97
C LYS A 193 12.60 -5.79 -20.25
N ALA A 194 12.52 -4.49 -20.01
CA ALA A 194 11.41 -3.85 -19.29
C ALA A 194 10.04 -4.03 -19.97
N ASP A 195 10.00 -4.21 -21.28
CA ASP A 195 8.79 -4.47 -22.07
C ASP A 195 8.48 -5.96 -22.21
N GLN A 196 9.35 -6.85 -21.72
CA GLN A 196 9.25 -8.30 -21.80
C GLN A 196 8.94 -8.88 -20.42
N VAL A 197 7.85 -8.40 -19.83
CA VAL A 197 7.38 -8.76 -18.49
C VAL A 197 5.94 -9.26 -18.51
N ILE A 198 5.57 -10.08 -17.53
CA ILE A 198 4.20 -10.54 -17.33
C ILE A 198 3.68 -9.97 -16.00
N PRO A 199 2.57 -9.20 -15.99
CA PRO A 199 2.01 -8.71 -14.75
C PRO A 199 1.35 -9.84 -13.96
N MET A 200 1.43 -9.76 -12.63
CA MET A 200 0.57 -10.53 -11.75
C MET A 200 -0.82 -9.91 -11.68
N TYR A 201 -1.82 -10.72 -11.37
CA TYR A 201 -3.23 -10.36 -11.44
C TYR A 201 -3.84 -10.19 -10.05
N THR A 202 -4.80 -9.28 -9.95
CA THR A 202 -5.69 -9.21 -8.79
C THR A 202 -6.54 -10.47 -8.67
N ILE A 203 -6.95 -10.80 -7.45
CA ILE A 203 -7.82 -11.93 -7.13
C ILE A 203 -9.23 -11.39 -6.88
N ALA A 204 -10.22 -11.91 -7.62
CA ALA A 204 -11.60 -11.49 -7.46
C ALA A 204 -12.10 -11.77 -6.03
N GLY A 205 -12.77 -10.80 -5.42
CA GLY A 205 -13.27 -10.88 -4.05
C GLY A 205 -12.25 -10.53 -2.97
N ASN A 206 -10.97 -10.35 -3.31
CA ASN A 206 -9.99 -9.81 -2.38
C ASN A 206 -10.11 -8.29 -2.27
N GLU A 207 -9.73 -7.78 -1.12
CA GLU A 207 -9.69 -6.35 -0.84
C GLU A 207 -8.31 -5.79 -1.14
N TYR A 208 -8.31 -4.58 -1.69
CA TYR A 208 -7.13 -3.79 -1.97
C TYR A 208 -7.26 -2.48 -1.20
N ASP A 209 -6.20 -2.11 -0.50
CA ASP A 209 -6.15 -0.91 0.31
C ASP A 209 -6.38 0.33 -0.59
N SER A 210 -7.42 1.11 -0.30
CA SER A 210 -7.83 2.24 -1.14
C SER A 210 -6.80 3.37 -1.20
N LYS A 211 -5.82 3.40 -0.28
CA LYS A 211 -4.76 4.43 -0.27
C LYS A 211 -3.51 3.98 -1.01
N THR A 212 -3.15 2.71 -0.88
CA THR A 212 -1.86 2.18 -1.35
C THR A 212 -1.99 1.22 -2.52
N GLY A 213 -3.19 0.69 -2.79
CA GLY A 213 -3.44 -0.38 -3.74
C GLY A 213 -3.01 -1.76 -3.24
N GLN A 214 -2.46 -1.85 -2.03
CA GLN A 214 -1.89 -3.10 -1.53
C GLN A 214 -2.98 -4.13 -1.24
N GLY A 215 -2.75 -5.34 -1.69
CA GLY A 215 -3.56 -6.52 -1.43
C GLY A 215 -2.83 -7.79 -1.87
N VAL A 216 -3.58 -8.87 -2.06
CA VAL A 216 -3.02 -10.14 -2.52
C VAL A 216 -3.19 -10.27 -4.03
N ILE A 217 -2.10 -10.52 -4.74
CA ILE A 217 -2.08 -10.75 -6.19
C ILE A 217 -1.52 -12.14 -6.49
N SER A 218 -1.88 -12.70 -7.64
CA SER A 218 -1.42 -14.03 -8.07
C SER A 218 -1.12 -14.09 -9.56
N TRP A 219 -0.30 -15.06 -9.94
CA TRP A 219 -0.08 -15.45 -11.33
C TRP A 219 0.10 -16.96 -11.40
N THR A 220 -0.46 -17.59 -12.43
CA THR A 220 -0.29 -19.01 -12.70
C THR A 220 0.22 -19.21 -14.12
N GLY A 221 1.30 -19.94 -14.29
CA GLY A 221 1.86 -20.21 -15.61
C GLY A 221 3.11 -21.09 -15.56
N TYR A 222 3.73 -21.28 -16.71
CA TYR A 222 4.86 -22.20 -16.86
C TYR A 222 6.17 -21.53 -16.42
N LEU A 223 6.90 -22.17 -15.51
CA LEU A 223 8.22 -21.75 -15.03
C LEU A 223 9.26 -22.84 -15.31
N THR A 224 10.51 -22.44 -15.46
CA THR A 224 11.64 -23.35 -15.70
C THR A 224 12.74 -23.21 -14.66
N THR A 225 13.66 -24.16 -14.67
CA THR A 225 14.91 -24.13 -13.89
C THR A 225 15.89 -23.03 -14.34
N ASP A 226 15.62 -22.33 -15.45
CA ASP A 226 16.47 -21.23 -15.96
C ASP A 226 16.23 -19.90 -15.22
N GLY A 227 15.12 -19.85 -14.48
CA GLY A 227 14.84 -18.86 -13.47
C GLY A 227 14.28 -17.52 -13.96
N PHE A 228 13.77 -16.78 -12.99
CA PHE A 228 13.13 -15.48 -13.16
C PHE A 228 13.37 -14.59 -11.91
N LYS A 229 12.87 -13.36 -11.95
CA LYS A 229 12.75 -12.45 -10.81
C LYS A 229 11.38 -11.78 -10.83
N LEU A 230 11.04 -11.16 -9.71
CA LEU A 230 9.88 -10.28 -9.60
C LEU A 230 10.37 -8.83 -9.48
N VAL A 231 9.71 -7.90 -10.16
CA VAL A 231 9.97 -6.46 -10.05
C VAL A 231 8.67 -5.70 -9.85
N LYS A 232 8.69 -4.67 -9.02
CA LYS A 232 7.51 -3.81 -8.82
C LYS A 232 7.29 -2.88 -10.01
N THR A 233 8.37 -2.29 -10.53
CA THR A 233 8.34 -1.37 -11.66
C THR A 233 9.18 -1.93 -12.79
N PRO A 234 8.59 -2.30 -13.95
CA PRO A 234 9.35 -2.80 -15.08
C PRO A 234 10.48 -1.83 -15.48
N GLY A 235 11.70 -2.36 -15.60
CA GLY A 235 12.90 -1.55 -15.90
C GLY A 235 13.59 -0.91 -14.69
N ALA A 236 13.02 -1.02 -13.48
CA ALA A 236 13.66 -0.57 -12.25
C ALA A 236 13.90 -1.74 -11.29
N TRP A 237 15.09 -1.77 -10.68
CA TRP A 237 15.56 -2.89 -9.85
C TRP A 237 15.66 -2.58 -8.35
N ASN A 238 15.22 -1.39 -7.94
CA ASN A 238 15.20 -0.98 -6.53
C ASN A 238 14.25 -1.84 -5.70
N ASP A 239 13.12 -2.21 -6.30
CA ASP A 239 12.10 -3.09 -5.72
C ASP A 239 12.03 -4.38 -6.53
N GLN A 240 12.87 -5.34 -6.11
CA GLN A 240 13.00 -6.64 -6.76
C GLN A 240 12.96 -7.78 -5.75
N ILE A 241 12.56 -8.95 -6.21
CA ILE A 241 12.69 -10.21 -5.49
C ILE A 241 13.57 -11.15 -6.31
N GLY A 242 14.60 -11.67 -5.66
CA GLY A 242 15.44 -12.75 -6.17
C GLY A 242 15.54 -13.89 -5.17
N SER A 243 16.48 -14.81 -5.39
CA SER A 243 16.74 -15.94 -4.49
C SER A 243 18.06 -15.77 -3.74
N SER A 244 18.09 -16.17 -2.47
CA SER A 244 19.34 -16.24 -1.69
C SER A 244 20.19 -17.47 -2.01
N ASP A 245 19.56 -18.54 -2.49
CA ASP A 245 20.16 -19.86 -2.74
C ASP A 245 20.10 -20.31 -4.21
N GLY A 246 19.47 -19.51 -5.08
CA GLY A 246 19.17 -19.87 -6.47
C GLY A 246 17.97 -20.82 -6.64
N GLY A 247 17.22 -21.10 -5.57
CA GLY A 247 15.98 -21.87 -5.57
C GLY A 247 14.75 -20.99 -5.32
N VAL A 248 14.01 -21.28 -4.24
CA VAL A 248 12.80 -20.55 -3.83
C VAL A 248 12.92 -19.93 -2.43
N ASP A 249 14.13 -19.80 -1.90
CA ASP A 249 14.39 -19.00 -0.71
C ASP A 249 14.52 -17.52 -1.13
N LEU A 250 13.44 -16.76 -0.93
CA LEU A 250 13.24 -15.46 -1.54
C LEU A 250 13.81 -14.34 -0.68
N VAL A 251 14.53 -13.42 -1.30
CA VAL A 251 15.13 -12.23 -0.66
C VAL A 251 14.69 -10.95 -1.34
N LYS A 252 14.32 -9.94 -0.53
CA LYS A 252 13.84 -8.64 -1.01
C LYS A 252 14.99 -7.66 -1.24
N ASN A 253 14.98 -6.98 -2.38
CA ASN A 253 15.85 -5.85 -2.73
C ASN A 253 17.37 -6.11 -2.56
N ASN A 254 17.80 -7.38 -2.64
CA ASN A 254 19.21 -7.73 -2.65
C ASN A 254 19.74 -7.71 -4.09
N GLY A 255 20.56 -6.71 -4.42
CA GLY A 255 21.14 -6.53 -5.76
C GLY A 255 22.01 -7.70 -6.24
N GLY A 256 22.59 -8.47 -5.32
CA GLY A 256 23.40 -9.66 -5.61
C GLY A 256 22.63 -10.98 -5.56
N SER A 257 21.31 -10.94 -5.39
CA SER A 257 20.48 -12.15 -5.36
C SER A 257 20.51 -12.90 -6.69
N SER A 258 20.50 -14.22 -6.60
CA SER A 258 20.35 -15.12 -7.73
C SER A 258 18.95 -15.01 -8.35
N ASN A 259 18.77 -15.62 -9.52
CA ASN A 259 17.44 -15.85 -10.08
C ASN A 259 16.67 -16.85 -9.20
N ILE A 260 15.35 -16.74 -9.19
CA ILE A 260 14.44 -17.69 -8.57
C ILE A 260 14.28 -18.85 -9.55
N CYS A 261 14.72 -20.06 -9.18
CA CYS A 261 14.56 -21.25 -10.00
C CYS A 261 13.61 -22.23 -9.31
N VAL A 262 12.56 -22.64 -10.02
CA VAL A 262 11.70 -23.72 -9.55
C VAL A 262 12.45 -25.06 -9.62
N PRO A 263 12.14 -26.03 -8.73
CA PRO A 263 12.90 -27.29 -8.66
C PRO A 263 12.76 -28.16 -9.91
N THR A 264 11.66 -28.00 -10.66
CA THR A 264 11.36 -28.73 -11.89
C THR A 264 10.60 -27.83 -12.85
N ASN A 265 10.82 -27.98 -14.16
CA ASN A 265 9.98 -27.29 -15.15
C ASN A 265 8.51 -27.73 -15.01
N GLY A 266 7.58 -26.77 -15.01
CA GLY A 266 6.18 -27.07 -14.84
C GLY A 266 5.34 -25.82 -14.63
N ILE A 267 4.07 -26.00 -14.32
CA ILE A 267 3.14 -24.91 -14.04
C ILE A 267 3.14 -24.65 -12.55
N TYR A 268 3.26 -23.38 -12.18
CA TYR A 268 3.28 -22.92 -10.80
C TYR A 268 2.29 -21.78 -10.62
N THR A 269 1.81 -21.62 -9.39
CA THR A 269 1.10 -20.44 -8.93
C THR A 269 2.01 -19.65 -8.00
N ILE A 270 2.21 -18.38 -8.31
CA ILE A 270 2.87 -17.41 -7.43
C ILE A 270 1.79 -16.56 -6.79
N THR A 271 1.84 -16.38 -5.47
CA THR A 271 0.98 -15.45 -4.73
C THR A 271 1.86 -14.47 -3.96
N ILE A 272 1.52 -13.19 -4.00
CA ILE A 272 2.18 -12.13 -3.23
C ILE A 272 1.13 -11.40 -2.38
N ASP A 273 1.34 -11.35 -1.07
CA ASP A 273 0.72 -10.36 -0.20
C ASP A 273 1.58 -9.09 -0.21
N THR A 274 1.17 -8.10 -0.99
CA THR A 274 1.95 -6.86 -1.19
C THR A 274 2.02 -6.00 0.06
N LYS A 275 1.02 -6.10 0.96
CA LYS A 275 1.01 -5.40 2.24
C LYS A 275 2.03 -6.02 3.19
N ALA A 276 2.04 -7.35 3.31
CA ALA A 276 3.06 -8.05 4.07
C ALA A 276 4.46 -7.79 3.52
N LEU A 277 4.62 -7.82 2.18
CA LEU A 277 5.89 -7.58 1.51
C LEU A 277 6.46 -6.17 1.76
N ALA A 278 5.60 -5.15 1.81
CA ALA A 278 5.99 -3.77 2.11
C ALA A 278 6.60 -3.61 3.51
N GLY A 279 6.16 -4.43 4.48
CA GLY A 279 6.70 -4.45 5.84
C GLY A 279 8.06 -5.14 6.00
N ILE A 280 8.60 -5.74 4.93
CA ILE A 280 9.86 -6.50 4.98
C ILE A 280 11.04 -5.60 4.60
N ALA A 281 12.05 -5.60 5.47
CA ALA A 281 13.29 -4.87 5.27
C ALA A 281 14.07 -5.36 4.03
N ALA A 282 14.88 -4.48 3.45
CA ALA A 282 15.81 -4.89 2.39
C ALA A 282 16.76 -6.00 2.89
N GLU A 283 17.14 -6.89 1.97
CA GLU A 283 18.01 -8.05 2.19
C GLU A 283 17.47 -9.14 3.14
N ALA A 284 16.26 -8.96 3.69
CA ALA A 284 15.59 -9.97 4.49
C ALA A 284 14.85 -11.01 3.62
N SER A 285 14.61 -12.18 4.21
CA SER A 285 13.73 -13.20 3.62
C SER A 285 12.31 -12.67 3.50
N CYS A 286 11.64 -13.01 2.40
CA CYS A 286 10.26 -12.61 2.11
C CYS A 286 9.30 -13.77 1.82
N ASN A 287 9.68 -15.00 2.19
CA ASN A 287 8.85 -16.21 2.03
C ASN A 287 7.55 -16.19 2.86
N ASN A 288 7.42 -15.31 3.85
CA ASN A 288 6.16 -15.10 4.58
C ASN A 288 5.12 -14.28 3.78
N ALA A 289 5.56 -13.51 2.78
CA ALA A 289 4.71 -12.68 1.93
C ALA A 289 4.52 -13.27 0.52
N ILE A 290 5.40 -14.17 0.08
CA ILE A 290 5.40 -14.74 -1.26
C ILE A 290 5.39 -16.27 -1.20
N LYS A 291 4.47 -16.88 -1.94
CA LYS A 291 4.36 -18.34 -2.11
C LYS A 291 4.54 -18.72 -3.56
N ILE A 292 5.27 -19.81 -3.81
CA ILE A 292 5.45 -20.42 -5.12
C ILE A 292 5.08 -21.90 -4.98
N GLU A 293 3.98 -22.30 -5.61
CA GLU A 293 3.39 -23.63 -5.42
C GLU A 293 3.14 -24.31 -6.78
N ALA A 294 3.41 -25.62 -6.87
CA ALA A 294 3.14 -26.36 -8.09
C ALA A 294 1.63 -26.40 -8.38
N TYR A 295 1.24 -26.10 -9.61
CA TYR A 295 -0.13 -26.20 -10.08
C TYR A 295 -0.41 -27.62 -10.59
N THR A 296 -1.48 -28.25 -10.11
CA THR A 296 -1.79 -29.66 -10.40
C THR A 296 -2.76 -29.85 -11.56
N GLY A 297 -3.36 -28.78 -12.08
CA GLY A 297 -4.26 -28.85 -13.23
C GLY A 297 -3.52 -29.04 -14.55
N THR A 298 -4.25 -29.41 -15.59
CA THR A 298 -3.76 -29.48 -16.97
C THR A 298 -4.47 -28.43 -17.81
N PRO A 299 -3.86 -27.25 -18.03
CA PRO A 299 -4.48 -26.21 -18.84
C PRO A 299 -4.71 -26.63 -20.28
N LYS A 300 -5.73 -26.03 -20.90
CA LYS A 300 -5.89 -26.08 -22.35
C LYS A 300 -4.93 -25.09 -22.98
N VAL A 301 -4.37 -25.46 -24.12
CA VAL A 301 -3.55 -24.58 -24.96
C VAL A 301 -4.44 -23.89 -25.98
N PHE A 302 -4.30 -22.57 -26.12
CA PHE A 302 -5.04 -21.76 -27.08
C PHE A 302 -4.10 -21.10 -28.09
N THR A 303 -4.55 -21.00 -29.34
CA THR A 303 -3.72 -20.47 -30.45
C THR A 303 -4.04 -19.02 -30.79
N SER A 304 -5.20 -18.53 -30.37
CA SER A 304 -5.62 -17.15 -30.53
C SER A 304 -6.59 -16.75 -29.43
N MET A 305 -6.59 -15.45 -29.12
CA MET A 305 -7.47 -14.84 -28.13
C MET A 305 -7.94 -13.48 -28.66
N ALA A 306 -9.19 -13.14 -28.39
CA ALA A 306 -9.82 -11.87 -28.77
C ALA A 306 -10.68 -11.35 -27.62
N ILE A 307 -11.08 -10.08 -27.70
CA ILE A 307 -12.03 -9.45 -26.77
C ILE A 307 -13.29 -8.98 -27.53
N PRO A 308 -14.19 -9.89 -27.93
CA PRO A 308 -15.41 -9.50 -28.62
C PRO A 308 -16.36 -8.81 -27.66
N GLY A 309 -17.05 -7.79 -28.16
CA GLY A 309 -17.97 -7.00 -27.38
C GLY A 309 -18.94 -6.22 -28.26
N SER A 310 -19.81 -5.47 -27.60
CA SER A 310 -20.83 -4.65 -28.26
C SER A 310 -20.25 -3.72 -29.33
N GLU A 311 -19.11 -3.05 -29.09
CA GLU A 311 -18.53 -2.11 -30.06
C GLU A 311 -17.99 -2.78 -31.34
N ASN A 312 -17.70 -4.08 -31.27
CA ASN A 312 -17.19 -4.87 -32.39
C ASN A 312 -18.17 -5.96 -32.86
N LYS A 313 -19.46 -5.81 -32.51
CA LYS A 313 -20.55 -6.72 -32.90
C LYS A 313 -20.29 -8.18 -32.52
N TRP A 314 -19.64 -8.41 -31.37
CA TRP A 314 -19.37 -9.74 -30.82
C TRP A 314 -18.54 -10.65 -31.75
N ASN A 315 -17.66 -10.06 -32.58
CA ASN A 315 -16.84 -10.84 -33.50
C ASN A 315 -15.68 -11.57 -32.78
N GLN A 316 -15.78 -12.89 -32.65
CA GLN A 316 -14.81 -13.75 -31.94
C GLN A 316 -13.42 -13.80 -32.57
N VAL A 317 -13.31 -13.47 -33.86
CA VAL A 317 -12.06 -13.59 -34.61
C VAL A 317 -11.31 -12.27 -34.67
N THR A 318 -12.02 -11.16 -34.85
CA THR A 318 -11.40 -9.86 -35.11
C THR A 318 -11.71 -8.79 -34.06
N GLY A 319 -12.58 -9.09 -33.08
CA GLY A 319 -12.91 -8.16 -32.01
C GLY A 319 -11.74 -8.00 -31.05
N ASN A 320 -10.99 -6.90 -31.16
CA ASN A 320 -9.89 -6.56 -30.24
C ASN A 320 -8.93 -7.75 -30.02
N VAL A 321 -8.28 -8.21 -31.10
CA VAL A 321 -7.37 -9.37 -31.08
C VAL A 321 -6.24 -9.15 -30.05
N MET A 322 -5.92 -10.22 -29.30
CA MET A 322 -4.86 -10.22 -28.30
C MET A 322 -3.61 -10.94 -28.80
N SER A 323 -2.46 -10.48 -28.32
CA SER A 323 -1.15 -11.08 -28.57
C SER A 323 -0.72 -11.91 -27.36
N PRO A 324 0.00 -13.03 -27.56
CA PRO A 324 0.62 -13.76 -26.46
C PRO A 324 1.68 -12.89 -25.78
N LEU A 325 1.80 -13.00 -24.46
CA LEU A 325 2.86 -12.34 -23.70
C LEU A 325 4.11 -13.20 -23.58
N ASN A 326 4.03 -14.52 -23.75
CA ASN A 326 5.17 -15.42 -23.68
C ASN A 326 5.45 -16.07 -25.04
N SER A 327 6.73 -16.11 -25.42
CA SER A 327 7.23 -16.86 -26.57
C SER A 327 8.42 -17.77 -26.24
N SER A 328 8.89 -17.74 -24.99
CA SER A 328 9.98 -18.57 -24.50
C SER A 328 9.50 -19.94 -24.00
N VAL A 329 8.24 -20.01 -23.54
CA VAL A 329 7.55 -21.22 -23.10
C VAL A 329 6.08 -21.19 -23.55
N GLU A 330 5.31 -22.25 -23.23
CA GLU A 330 3.87 -22.33 -23.51
C GLU A 330 3.14 -21.08 -22.98
N ASN A 331 2.38 -20.41 -23.84
CA ASN A 331 1.72 -19.15 -23.50
C ASN A 331 0.34 -19.36 -22.87
N HIS A 332 0.11 -18.66 -21.77
CA HIS A 332 -1.20 -18.57 -21.10
C HIS A 332 -1.61 -17.14 -20.74
N ASP A 333 -0.78 -16.15 -21.08
CA ASP A 333 -1.00 -14.74 -20.80
C ASP A 333 -1.19 -13.98 -22.11
N TRP A 334 -2.25 -13.19 -22.18
CA TRP A 334 -2.64 -12.49 -23.39
C TRP A 334 -2.75 -11.00 -23.11
N THR A 335 -2.36 -10.17 -24.07
CA THR A 335 -2.49 -8.71 -23.96
C THR A 335 -2.95 -8.03 -25.24
N THR A 336 -3.64 -6.92 -25.10
CA THR A 336 -3.89 -5.96 -26.18
C THR A 336 -4.14 -4.56 -25.60
N THR A 337 -4.22 -3.55 -26.46
CA THR A 337 -4.70 -2.22 -26.08
C THR A 337 -6.06 -2.01 -26.74
N VAL A 338 -7.07 -1.66 -25.95
CA VAL A 338 -8.45 -1.41 -26.42
C VAL A 338 -8.85 0.02 -26.09
N THR A 339 -9.55 0.68 -27.00
CA THR A 339 -10.18 1.98 -26.78
C THR A 339 -11.69 1.84 -26.88
N TYR A 340 -12.38 2.18 -25.79
CA TYR A 340 -13.83 2.29 -25.74
C TYR A 340 -14.23 3.76 -25.82
N ASN A 341 -15.06 4.13 -26.81
CA ASN A 341 -15.49 5.51 -27.01
C ASN A 341 -16.64 5.96 -26.09
N ALA A 342 -17.31 5.00 -25.46
CA ALA A 342 -18.43 5.22 -24.56
C ALA A 342 -18.48 4.09 -23.51
N ASP A 343 -19.18 4.35 -22.41
CA ASP A 343 -19.52 3.32 -21.43
C ASP A 343 -20.42 2.24 -22.07
N ALA A 344 -20.24 0.99 -21.65
CA ALA A 344 -21.16 -0.09 -22.02
C ALA A 344 -22.57 0.19 -21.49
N ALA A 345 -23.60 -0.03 -22.31
CA ALA A 345 -24.97 -0.05 -21.85
C ALA A 345 -25.23 -1.24 -20.90
N SER A 346 -26.32 -1.20 -20.14
CA SER A 346 -26.62 -2.16 -19.06
C SER A 346 -26.70 -3.64 -19.49
N SER A 347 -26.92 -3.94 -20.76
CA SER A 347 -26.93 -5.31 -21.31
C SER A 347 -25.73 -5.61 -22.24
N ASP A 348 -24.87 -4.62 -22.47
CA ASP A 348 -23.72 -4.71 -23.36
C ASP A 348 -22.46 -5.08 -22.57
N GLY A 349 -21.30 -4.92 -23.19
CA GLY A 349 -20.00 -5.25 -22.61
C GLY A 349 -19.15 -6.05 -23.59
N CYS A 350 -18.16 -6.75 -23.04
CA CYS A 350 -17.24 -7.61 -23.77
C CYS A 350 -16.97 -8.92 -23.04
N LYS A 351 -16.30 -9.85 -23.71
CA LYS A 351 -15.80 -11.11 -23.17
C LYS A 351 -14.47 -11.45 -23.82
N PHE A 352 -13.73 -12.37 -23.24
CA PHE A 352 -12.61 -12.99 -23.91
C PHE A 352 -13.10 -14.23 -24.67
N ALA A 353 -12.58 -14.47 -25.87
CA ALA A 353 -12.92 -15.62 -26.70
C ALA A 353 -11.67 -16.26 -27.29
N ALA A 354 -11.50 -17.56 -27.07
CA ALA A 354 -10.38 -18.30 -27.63
C ALA A 354 -10.73 -18.92 -28.98
N ASN A 355 -9.73 -19.01 -29.87
CA ASN A 355 -9.79 -19.74 -31.14
C ASN A 355 -10.96 -19.33 -32.05
N GLY A 356 -11.43 -18.08 -31.97
CA GLY A 356 -12.51 -17.58 -32.82
C GLY A 356 -13.89 -18.20 -32.56
N THR A 357 -14.12 -18.79 -31.38
CA THR A 357 -15.39 -19.44 -31.01
C THR A 357 -15.80 -19.06 -29.58
N TRP A 358 -17.00 -19.48 -29.14
CA TRP A 358 -17.47 -19.28 -27.75
C TRP A 358 -17.21 -20.49 -26.84
N ASP A 359 -16.62 -21.58 -27.36
CA ASP A 359 -16.44 -22.85 -26.62
C ASP A 359 -15.58 -22.68 -25.36
N SER A 360 -14.55 -21.84 -25.47
CA SER A 360 -13.73 -21.35 -24.36
C SER A 360 -13.78 -19.83 -24.37
N SER A 361 -14.50 -19.25 -23.42
CA SER A 361 -14.70 -17.81 -23.33
C SER A 361 -14.81 -17.33 -21.89
N TRP A 362 -14.21 -16.21 -21.54
CA TRP A 362 -14.18 -15.72 -20.17
C TRP A 362 -14.96 -14.42 -20.04
N GLY A 363 -15.88 -14.41 -19.09
CA GLY A 363 -16.68 -13.25 -18.77
C GLY A 363 -17.01 -13.18 -17.28
N SER A 364 -17.21 -11.96 -16.77
CA SER A 364 -17.57 -11.68 -15.39
C SER A 364 -18.24 -10.31 -15.32
N SER A 365 -19.03 -10.03 -14.28
CA SER A 365 -19.69 -8.73 -14.09
C SER A 365 -18.77 -7.66 -13.48
N SER A 366 -17.49 -7.99 -13.23
CA SER A 366 -16.53 -7.09 -12.57
C SER A 366 -15.69 -6.30 -13.57
N PHE A 367 -15.44 -5.03 -13.26
CA PHE A 367 -14.53 -4.14 -13.99
C PHE A 367 -13.89 -3.17 -13.00
N PRO A 368 -12.61 -2.77 -13.16
CA PRO A 368 -11.73 -3.04 -14.29
C PRO A 368 -10.95 -4.36 -14.19
N TYR A 369 -11.11 -5.13 -13.13
CA TYR A 369 -10.45 -6.42 -12.96
C TYR A 369 -11.42 -7.47 -12.42
N GLY A 370 -11.10 -8.73 -12.61
CA GLY A 370 -11.93 -9.83 -12.15
C GLY A 370 -11.41 -11.19 -12.58
N THR A 371 -12.23 -12.20 -12.33
CA THR A 371 -11.99 -13.58 -12.75
C THR A 371 -13.15 -14.01 -13.63
N GLY A 372 -12.88 -14.14 -14.92
CA GLY A 372 -13.86 -14.60 -15.88
C GLY A 372 -14.07 -16.11 -15.77
N THR A 373 -15.31 -16.55 -15.95
CA THR A 373 -15.65 -17.98 -15.99
C THR A 373 -16.09 -18.39 -17.38
N ASN A 374 -15.99 -19.69 -17.70
CA ASN A 374 -16.35 -20.16 -19.03
C ASN A 374 -17.83 -19.87 -19.33
N GLY A 375 -18.11 -19.07 -20.36
CA GLY A 375 -19.47 -18.63 -20.68
C GLY A 375 -20.12 -17.71 -19.64
N GLY A 376 -19.32 -17.06 -18.78
CA GLY A 376 -19.78 -16.13 -17.75
C GLY A 376 -20.52 -14.90 -18.29
N SER A 377 -20.90 -13.94 -17.44
CA SER A 377 -21.60 -12.72 -17.87
C SER A 377 -20.71 -11.81 -18.74
N ASN A 378 -21.30 -10.81 -19.40
CA ASN A 378 -20.53 -9.78 -20.09
C ASN A 378 -19.75 -8.93 -19.07
N ILE A 379 -18.51 -8.57 -19.42
CA ILE A 379 -17.67 -7.63 -18.70
C ILE A 379 -18.12 -6.22 -19.09
N PRO A 380 -18.64 -5.41 -18.16
CA PRO A 380 -18.93 -4.02 -18.46
C PRO A 380 -17.61 -3.28 -18.72
N PHE A 381 -17.64 -2.20 -19.50
CA PHE A 381 -16.49 -1.32 -19.69
C PHE A 381 -16.90 0.14 -19.62
N LYS A 382 -15.91 0.99 -19.37
CA LYS A 382 -16.05 2.45 -19.33
C LYS A 382 -15.29 3.08 -20.51
N ALA A 383 -15.70 4.28 -20.90
CA ALA A 383 -14.98 5.03 -21.92
C ALA A 383 -13.52 5.26 -21.49
N GLY A 384 -12.59 5.02 -22.40
CA GLY A 384 -11.16 5.14 -22.15
C GLY A 384 -10.32 4.17 -22.98
N THR A 385 -9.00 4.35 -22.89
CA THR A 385 -8.01 3.43 -23.47
C THR A 385 -7.40 2.59 -22.35
N TYR A 386 -7.34 1.28 -22.57
CA TYR A 386 -6.90 0.31 -21.58
C TYR A 386 -5.88 -0.64 -22.19
N LYS A 387 -4.80 -0.90 -21.47
CA LYS A 387 -3.98 -2.10 -21.66
C LYS A 387 -4.67 -3.24 -20.93
N VAL A 388 -5.07 -4.26 -21.69
CA VAL A 388 -5.84 -5.38 -21.18
C VAL A 388 -4.94 -6.60 -21.06
N TYR A 389 -5.12 -7.36 -19.98
CA TYR A 389 -4.42 -8.61 -19.71
C TYR A 389 -5.42 -9.70 -19.35
N LEU A 390 -5.14 -10.94 -19.78
CA LEU A 390 -5.88 -12.15 -19.40
C LEU A 390 -4.88 -13.28 -19.15
N ASN A 391 -5.05 -13.97 -18.02
CA ASN A 391 -4.49 -15.30 -17.80
C ASN A 391 -5.57 -16.35 -18.09
N ASP A 392 -5.38 -17.18 -19.12
CA ASP A 392 -6.41 -18.12 -19.57
C ASP A 392 -6.54 -19.38 -18.68
N ILE A 393 -5.55 -19.65 -17.81
CA ILE A 393 -5.58 -20.76 -16.85
C ILE A 393 -6.57 -20.42 -15.74
N THR A 394 -6.44 -19.24 -15.14
CA THR A 394 -7.23 -18.83 -13.98
C THR A 394 -8.46 -18.01 -14.37
N GLY A 395 -8.50 -17.47 -15.59
CA GLY A 395 -9.51 -16.52 -16.04
C GLY A 395 -9.33 -15.12 -15.43
N GLN A 396 -8.26 -14.87 -14.67
CA GLN A 396 -7.98 -13.55 -14.13
C GLN A 396 -7.67 -12.55 -15.25
N TYR A 397 -8.27 -11.37 -15.18
CA TYR A 397 -8.07 -10.30 -16.14
C TYR A 397 -8.01 -8.93 -15.47
N MET A 398 -7.44 -7.97 -16.18
CA MET A 398 -7.40 -6.56 -15.77
C MET A 398 -7.37 -5.62 -16.97
N PHE A 399 -8.04 -4.48 -16.81
CA PHE A 399 -8.09 -3.36 -17.73
C PHE A 399 -7.34 -2.18 -17.09
N ILE A 400 -6.07 -2.01 -17.43
CA ILE A 400 -5.22 -0.95 -16.88
C ILE A 400 -5.38 0.30 -17.75
N LYS A 401 -5.98 1.36 -17.21
CA LYS A 401 -6.16 2.64 -17.92
C LYS A 401 -4.79 3.19 -18.36
N GLN A 402 -4.71 3.70 -19.59
CA GLN A 402 -3.48 4.23 -20.20
C GLN A 402 -3.40 5.75 -20.16
#